data_AF-A0A7S2M8I0-F1
#
_entry.id   AF-A0A7S2M8I0-F1
#
_cell.length_a   1.000
_cell.length_b   1.000
_cell.length_c   1.000
_cell.angle_alpha   90.00
_cell.angle_beta   90.00
_cell.angle_gamma   90.00
#
_symmetry.space_group_name_H-M   'P 1'
#
loop_
_entity.id
_entity.type
_entity.pdbx_description
1 polymer ?
#
loop_
_entity_poly.entity_id
_entity_poly.type
_entity_poly.pdbx_seq_one_letter_code
_entity_poly.pdbx_strand_id
1 'polypeptide(L)'
;ELLAQPLLTAAVATPPWVLALPLVYPFLFQRSVREQLLRCTAFGTSHAILWLQRQWIEERYGDRLRRVEGQLEGRMDLTEHIVSDPRVFIGPARSDFVTLPSREDLLENAERVVELTYASKAMLEVKFADEGGFGDGVTQSFYTAVAAELTARD
;
A
#
# COMPACT_ATOMS: atom_id res chain seq x y z
N GLU A 1 20.59 -3.59 -11.51
CA GLU A 1 20.49 -5.05 -11.24
C GLU A 1 19.91 -5.37 -9.86
N LEU A 2 20.38 -4.79 -8.75
CA LEU A 2 19.80 -5.06 -7.42
C LEU A 2 18.29 -4.74 -7.29
N LEU A 3 17.82 -3.64 -7.90
CA LEU A 3 16.38 -3.32 -7.94
C LEU A 3 15.58 -4.20 -8.91
N ALA A 4 16.24 -5.03 -9.74
CA ALA A 4 15.55 -6.03 -10.55
C ALA A 4 15.09 -7.23 -9.70
N GLN A 5 15.61 -7.36 -8.46
CA GLN A 5 15.19 -8.36 -7.48
C GLN A 5 14.61 -7.67 -6.23
N PRO A 6 13.39 -7.09 -6.34
CA PRO A 6 12.84 -6.24 -5.29
C PRO A 6 12.51 -6.98 -3.98
N LEU A 7 12.49 -8.31 -3.99
CA LEU A 7 12.38 -9.12 -2.77
C LEU A 7 13.67 -9.09 -1.94
N LEU A 8 14.85 -9.06 -2.56
CA LEU A 8 16.13 -8.96 -1.84
C LEU A 8 16.29 -7.59 -1.19
N THR A 9 15.86 -6.52 -1.88
CA THR A 9 15.84 -5.17 -1.33
C THR A 9 14.83 -5.06 -0.19
N ALA A 10 13.67 -5.71 -0.30
CA ALA A 10 12.67 -5.79 0.77
C ALA A 10 13.13 -6.54 2.02
N ALA A 11 14.00 -7.53 1.84
CA ALA A 11 14.63 -8.26 2.94
C ALA A 11 15.79 -7.47 3.60
N VAL A 12 16.10 -6.26 3.12
CA VAL A 12 17.25 -5.45 3.56
C VAL A 12 18.58 -6.23 3.43
N ALA A 13 18.64 -7.22 2.53
CA ALA A 13 19.81 -8.03 2.27
C ALA A 13 20.78 -7.34 1.29
N THR A 14 20.85 -6.00 1.37
CA THR A 14 21.62 -5.16 0.46
C THR A 14 22.67 -4.38 1.22
N PRO A 15 23.83 -4.09 0.60
CA PRO A 15 24.85 -3.28 1.24
C PRO A 15 24.31 -1.90 1.68
N PRO A 16 24.76 -1.34 2.82
CA PRO A 16 24.24 -0.06 3.34
C PRO A 16 24.32 1.12 2.37
N TRP A 17 25.32 1.11 1.47
CA TRP A 17 25.48 2.16 0.46
C TRP A 17 24.31 2.25 -0.52
N VAL A 18 23.54 1.16 -0.71
CA VAL A 18 22.35 1.15 -1.59
C VAL A 18 21.29 2.11 -1.07
N LEU A 19 21.15 2.23 0.26
CA LEU A 19 20.23 3.16 0.90
C LEU A 19 20.81 4.57 1.00
N ALA A 20 22.13 4.69 1.19
CA ALA A 20 22.78 6.00 1.37
C ALA A 20 22.92 6.80 0.06
N LEU A 21 23.25 6.15 -1.06
CA LEU A 21 23.53 6.85 -2.32
C LEU A 21 22.36 7.68 -2.84
N PRO A 22 21.10 7.19 -2.85
CA PRO A 22 19.96 7.97 -3.32
C PRO A 22 19.60 9.16 -2.41
N LEU A 23 20.04 9.13 -1.16
CA LEU A 23 19.86 10.22 -0.20
C LEU A 23 20.92 11.32 -0.42
N VAL A 24 22.18 10.95 -0.64
CA VAL A 24 23.29 11.91 -0.81
C VAL A 24 23.32 12.48 -2.24
N TYR A 25 23.04 11.64 -3.24
CA TYR A 25 23.12 12.01 -4.66
C TYR A 25 21.80 11.73 -5.40
N PRO A 26 20.70 12.41 -5.05
CA PRO A 26 19.38 12.15 -5.63
C PRO A 26 19.31 12.37 -7.15
N PHE A 27 20.17 13.22 -7.71
CA PHE A 27 20.23 13.52 -9.15
C PHE A 27 20.77 12.38 -10.00
N LEU A 28 21.51 11.43 -9.41
CA LEU A 28 22.01 10.25 -10.12
C LEU A 28 20.92 9.19 -10.37
N PHE A 29 19.79 9.30 -9.66
CA PHE A 29 18.73 8.30 -9.69
C PHE A 29 17.43 8.90 -10.20
N GLN A 30 16.82 8.22 -11.17
CA GLN A 30 15.47 8.54 -11.61
C GLN A 30 14.49 8.48 -10.44
N ARG A 31 13.45 9.31 -10.50
CA ARG A 31 12.39 9.35 -9.47
C ARG A 31 11.78 7.97 -9.21
N SER A 32 11.45 7.23 -10.26
CA SER A 32 10.87 5.88 -10.20
C SER A 32 11.74 4.90 -9.40
N VAL A 33 13.06 4.96 -9.57
CA VAL A 33 14.03 4.13 -8.85
C VAL A 33 14.03 4.46 -7.36
N ARG A 34 14.02 5.75 -7.01
CA ARG A 34 13.96 6.20 -5.62
C ARG A 34 12.65 5.80 -4.95
N GLU A 35 11.53 5.93 -5.66
CA GLU A 35 10.21 5.49 -5.20
C GLU A 35 10.15 3.98 -4.99
N GLN A 36 10.70 3.18 -5.90
CA GLN A 36 10.76 1.73 -5.75
C GLN A 36 11.61 1.34 -4.53
N LEU A 37 12.80 1.95 -4.36
CA LEU A 37 13.65 1.68 -3.22
C LEU A 37 12.94 2.03 -1.90
N LEU A 38 12.26 3.18 -1.85
CA LEU A 38 11.48 3.61 -0.70
C LEU A 38 10.39 2.59 -0.37
N ARG A 39 9.59 2.17 -1.36
CA ARG A 39 8.51 1.19 -1.15
C ARG A 39 9.01 -0.17 -0.68
N CYS A 40 10.18 -0.60 -1.14
CA CYS A 40 10.78 -1.84 -0.68
C CYS A 40 11.33 -1.76 0.75
N THR A 41 11.76 -0.59 1.23
CA THR A 41 12.61 -0.50 2.43
C THR A 41 11.98 0.27 3.60
N ALA A 42 11.12 1.25 3.34
CA ALA A 42 10.63 2.17 4.36
C ALA A 42 9.56 1.55 5.29
N PHE A 43 8.68 0.71 4.75
CA PHE A 43 7.49 0.21 5.46
C PHE A 43 7.65 -1.25 5.93
N GLY A 44 8.86 -1.79 5.85
CA GLY A 44 9.17 -3.18 6.20
C GLY A 44 8.77 -4.19 5.13
N THR A 45 9.26 -5.42 5.30
CA THR A 45 9.20 -6.49 4.30
C THR A 45 7.77 -6.90 3.94
N SER A 46 6.85 -6.95 4.90
CA SER A 46 5.46 -7.34 4.65
C SER A 46 4.74 -6.36 3.71
N HIS A 47 4.91 -5.05 3.93
CA HIS A 47 4.36 -4.02 3.05
C HIS A 47 5.01 -4.07 1.67
N ALA A 48 6.32 -4.28 1.60
CA ALA A 48 7.04 -4.40 0.34
C ALA A 48 6.56 -5.62 -0.47
N ILE A 49 6.36 -6.78 0.18
CA ILE A 49 5.81 -7.98 -0.47
C ILE A 49 4.41 -7.71 -1.01
N LEU A 50 3.53 -7.10 -0.21
CA LEU A 50 2.18 -6.80 -0.65
C LEU A 50 2.17 -5.81 -1.82
N TRP A 51 3.02 -4.78 -1.76
CA TRP A 51 3.19 -3.83 -2.85
C TRP A 51 3.63 -4.53 -4.13
N LEU A 52 4.62 -5.43 -4.05
CA LEU A 52 5.08 -6.22 -5.20
C LEU A 52 4.02 -7.16 -5.74
N GLN A 53 3.29 -7.85 -4.86
CA GLN A 53 2.16 -8.70 -5.24
C GLN A 53 1.11 -7.89 -6.01
N ARG A 54 0.76 -6.67 -5.56
CA ARG A 54 -0.16 -5.78 -6.30
C ARG A 54 0.39 -5.41 -7.69
N GLN A 55 1.69 -5.13 -7.80
CA GLN A 55 2.32 -4.83 -9.10
C GLN A 55 2.27 -6.04 -10.05
N TRP A 56 2.59 -7.24 -9.57
CA TRP A 56 2.57 -8.46 -10.40
C TRP A 56 1.16 -8.84 -10.83
N ILE A 57 0.16 -8.65 -9.96
CA ILE A 57 -1.25 -8.85 -10.31
C ILE A 57 -1.66 -7.87 -11.41
N GLU A 58 -1.31 -6.59 -11.29
CA GLU A 58 -1.62 -5.59 -12.32
C GLU A 58 -0.94 -5.92 -13.66
N GLU A 59 0.34 -6.29 -13.64
CA GLU A 59 1.10 -6.65 -14.84
C GLU A 59 0.53 -7.89 -15.55
N ARG A 60 0.13 -8.91 -14.79
CA ARG A 60 -0.34 -10.19 -15.36
C ARG A 60 -1.84 -10.21 -15.67
N TYR A 61 -2.63 -9.50 -14.89
CA TYR A 61 -4.09 -9.61 -14.89
C TYR A 61 -4.83 -8.27 -15.01
N GLY A 62 -4.14 -7.13 -14.98
CA GLY A 62 -4.76 -5.80 -15.04
C GLY A 62 -5.68 -5.61 -16.25
N ASP A 63 -5.23 -6.01 -17.44
CA ASP A 63 -6.07 -5.97 -18.65
C ASP A 63 -7.34 -6.81 -18.54
N ARG A 64 -7.26 -7.98 -17.88
CA ARG A 64 -8.45 -8.83 -17.66
C ARG A 64 -9.37 -8.22 -16.62
N LEU A 65 -8.80 -7.68 -15.54
CA LEU A 65 -9.53 -7.01 -14.46
C LEU A 65 -10.36 -5.84 -14.99
N ARG A 66 -9.79 -5.03 -15.90
CA ARG A 66 -10.50 -3.92 -16.57
C ARG A 66 -11.62 -4.39 -17.48
N ARG A 67 -11.48 -5.54 -18.16
CA ARG A 67 -12.53 -6.08 -19.05
C ARG A 67 -13.74 -6.63 -18.29
N VAL A 68 -13.52 -7.19 -17.10
CA VAL A 68 -14.59 -7.71 -16.24
C VAL A 68 -15.08 -6.66 -15.23
N GLU A 69 -14.61 -5.41 -15.34
CA GLU A 69 -15.05 -4.32 -14.49
C GLU A 69 -16.56 -4.08 -14.69
N GLY A 70 -17.34 -4.20 -13.61
CA GLY A 70 -18.80 -4.15 -13.65
C GLY A 70 -19.50 -5.52 -13.85
N GLN A 71 -18.76 -6.59 -14.13
CA GLN A 71 -19.28 -7.96 -14.18
C GLN A 71 -18.93 -8.70 -12.89
N LEU A 72 -19.90 -8.84 -11.98
CA LEU A 72 -19.67 -9.45 -10.66
C LEU A 72 -19.13 -10.88 -10.75
N GLU A 73 -19.77 -11.73 -11.56
CA GLU A 73 -19.38 -13.13 -11.73
C GLU A 73 -17.97 -13.25 -12.34
N GLY A 74 -17.72 -12.56 -13.46
CA GLY A 74 -16.40 -12.57 -14.11
C GLY A 74 -15.28 -12.02 -13.23
N ARG A 75 -15.58 -11.09 -12.32
CA ARG A 75 -14.61 -10.59 -11.34
C ARG A 75 -14.33 -11.60 -10.23
N MET A 76 -15.33 -12.36 -9.78
CA MET A 76 -15.15 -13.42 -8.79
C MET A 76 -14.27 -14.55 -9.35
N ASP A 77 -14.58 -15.06 -10.53
CA ASP A 77 -13.82 -16.13 -11.19
C ASP A 77 -12.36 -15.70 -11.41
N LEU A 78 -12.16 -14.47 -11.87
CA LEU A 78 -10.83 -13.90 -12.06
C LEU A 78 -10.07 -13.77 -10.73
N THR A 79 -10.74 -13.38 -9.65
CA THR A 79 -10.14 -13.28 -8.32
C THR A 79 -9.70 -14.66 -7.81
N GLU A 80 -10.52 -15.70 -8.00
CA GLU A 80 -10.15 -17.08 -7.66
C GLU A 80 -8.91 -17.54 -8.45
N HIS A 81 -8.86 -17.23 -9.74
CA HIS A 81 -7.68 -17.51 -10.57
C HIS A 81 -6.42 -16.77 -10.10
N ILE A 82 -6.54 -15.52 -9.65
CA ILE A 82 -5.42 -14.73 -9.13
C ILE A 82 -4.90 -15.37 -7.83
N VAL A 83 -5.80 -15.69 -6.90
CA VAL A 83 -5.47 -16.31 -5.60
C VAL A 83 -4.81 -17.68 -5.80
N SER A 84 -5.18 -18.39 -6.85
CA SER A 84 -4.63 -19.70 -7.19
C SER A 84 -3.29 -19.66 -7.93
N ASP A 85 -2.82 -18.50 -8.42
CA ASP A 85 -1.54 -18.40 -9.12
C ASP A 85 -0.38 -18.12 -8.13
N PRO A 86 0.46 -19.12 -7.80
CA PRO A 86 1.53 -18.99 -6.83
C PRO A 86 2.66 -18.07 -7.30
N ARG A 87 2.68 -17.67 -8.58
CA ARG A 87 3.70 -16.76 -9.12
C ARG A 87 3.44 -15.31 -8.77
N VAL A 88 2.19 -14.95 -8.44
CA VAL A 88 1.82 -13.58 -8.12
C VAL A 88 1.19 -13.44 -6.75
N PHE A 89 0.47 -14.46 -6.27
CA PHE A 89 -0.24 -14.40 -5.00
C PHE A 89 0.48 -15.26 -3.94
N ILE A 90 0.96 -14.59 -2.90
CA ILE A 90 1.67 -15.21 -1.77
C ILE A 90 0.70 -15.39 -0.60
N GLY A 91 -0.24 -14.46 -0.43
CA GLY A 91 -1.25 -14.51 0.62
C GLY A 91 -1.96 -13.17 0.82
N PRO A 92 -3.02 -13.16 1.65
CA PRO A 92 -3.69 -11.93 2.05
C PRO A 92 -2.81 -11.11 3.00
N ALA A 93 -2.94 -9.79 2.93
CA ALA A 93 -2.38 -8.91 3.95
C ALA A 93 -3.20 -9.05 5.24
N ARG A 94 -2.52 -8.98 6.39
CA ARG A 94 -3.20 -8.75 7.65
C ARG A 94 -3.65 -7.28 7.68
N SER A 95 -4.91 -7.05 8.02
CA SER A 95 -5.48 -5.72 8.19
C SER A 95 -5.89 -5.47 9.64
N ASP A 96 -5.61 -4.27 10.13
CA ASP A 96 -6.11 -3.75 11.40
C ASP A 96 -7.23 -2.74 11.12
N PHE A 97 -8.33 -2.92 11.84
CA PHE A 97 -9.55 -2.14 11.62
C PHE A 97 -9.70 -1.07 12.69
N VAL A 98 -9.83 0.19 12.24
CA VAL A 98 -10.13 1.31 13.13
C VAL A 98 -11.44 1.94 12.72
N THR A 99 -12.35 2.07 13.69
CA THR A 99 -13.64 2.74 13.48
C THR A 99 -13.55 4.16 14.03
N LEU A 100 -13.74 5.13 13.15
CA LEU A 100 -13.84 6.54 13.45
C LEU A 100 -15.31 6.96 13.59
N PRO A 101 -15.62 7.94 14.45
CA PRO A 101 -16.99 8.37 14.69
C PRO A 101 -17.62 9.06 13.46
N SER A 102 -16.89 9.99 12.85
CA SER A 102 -17.33 10.77 11.68
C SER A 102 -16.11 11.34 10.93
N ARG A 103 -16.37 12.04 9.83
CA ARG A 103 -15.36 12.87 9.13
C ARG A 103 -15.15 14.26 9.74
N GLU A 104 -15.74 14.54 10.89
CA GLU A 104 -15.45 15.75 11.65
C GLU A 104 -14.12 15.58 12.42
N ASP A 105 -13.44 16.68 12.74
CA ASP A 105 -12.17 16.68 13.49
C ASP A 105 -11.12 15.68 12.94
N LEU A 106 -10.96 15.65 11.61
CA LEU A 106 -10.15 14.65 10.90
C LEU A 106 -8.73 14.50 11.44
N LEU A 107 -8.08 15.61 11.79
CA LEU A 107 -6.71 15.58 12.31
C LEU A 107 -6.62 14.98 13.71
N GLU A 108 -7.54 15.34 14.62
CA GLU A 108 -7.58 14.74 15.96
C GLU A 108 -7.88 13.23 15.88
N ASN A 109 -8.79 12.86 14.97
CA ASN A 109 -9.07 11.46 14.68
C ASN A 109 -7.87 10.73 14.05
N ALA A 110 -7.11 11.40 13.18
CA ALA A 110 -5.89 10.84 12.60
C ALA A 110 -4.77 10.65 13.62
N GLU A 111 -4.58 11.60 14.56
CA GLU A 111 -3.64 11.46 15.67
C GLU A 111 -3.97 10.23 16.52
N ARG A 112 -5.23 10.06 16.90
CA ARG A 112 -5.70 8.87 17.63
C ARG A 112 -5.45 7.56 16.87
N VAL A 113 -5.72 7.56 15.57
CA VAL A 113 -5.45 6.38 14.72
C VAL A 113 -3.97 6.02 14.79
N VAL A 114 -3.08 7.00 14.63
CA VAL A 114 -1.63 6.78 14.72
C VAL A 114 -1.23 6.25 16.10
N GLU A 115 -1.74 6.84 17.18
CA GLU A 115 -1.47 6.37 18.55
C GLU A 115 -1.88 4.91 18.78
N LEU A 116 -2.98 4.47 18.15
CA LEU A 116 -3.47 3.09 18.27
C LEU A 116 -2.69 2.11 17.37
N THR A 117 -2.20 2.56 16.21
CA THR A 117 -1.69 1.66 15.17
C THR A 117 -0.19 1.77 14.90
N TYR A 118 0.54 2.72 15.48
CA TYR A 118 1.97 2.94 15.17
C TYR A 118 2.86 1.70 15.38
N ALA A 119 2.51 0.83 16.34
CA ALA A 119 3.26 -0.37 16.64
C ALA A 119 2.92 -1.56 15.71
N SER A 120 1.78 -1.49 15.02
CA SER A 120 1.34 -2.56 14.14
C SER A 120 2.00 -2.48 12.77
N LYS A 121 2.27 -3.66 12.19
CA LYS A 121 2.76 -3.81 10.81
C LYS A 121 1.65 -4.29 9.86
N ALA A 122 0.42 -4.32 10.33
CA ALA A 122 -0.74 -4.66 9.53
C ALA A 122 -1.16 -3.47 8.65
N MET A 123 -1.87 -3.75 7.56
CA MET A 123 -2.49 -2.71 6.75
C MET A 123 -3.59 -2.04 7.56
N LEU A 124 -3.57 -0.71 7.65
CA LEU A 124 -4.68 0.02 8.26
C LEU A 124 -5.89 0.03 7.33
N GLU A 125 -7.05 -0.35 7.86
CA GLU A 125 -8.35 -0.15 7.20
C GLU A 125 -9.26 0.70 8.10
N VAL A 126 -9.72 1.81 7.54
CA VAL A 126 -10.55 2.79 8.26
C VAL A 126 -12.01 2.58 7.89
N LYS A 127 -12.87 2.64 8.92
CA LYS A 127 -14.32 2.67 8.79
C LYS A 127 -14.86 3.90 9.51
N PHE A 128 -15.82 4.58 8.93
CA PHE A 128 -16.59 5.63 9.60
C PHE A 128 -17.91 5.05 10.11
N ALA A 129 -18.29 5.40 11.34
CA ALA A 129 -19.49 4.86 11.99
C ALA A 129 -20.79 5.44 11.38
N ASP A 130 -20.71 6.67 10.86
CA ASP A 130 -21.80 7.39 10.19
C ASP A 130 -21.90 7.10 8.69
N GLU A 131 -20.92 6.42 8.08
CA GLU A 131 -20.91 6.07 6.65
C GLU A 131 -21.16 4.58 6.38
N GLY A 132 -22.03 4.32 5.40
CA GLY A 132 -22.23 2.98 4.84
C GLY A 132 -21.14 2.61 3.83
N GLY A 133 -19.91 2.40 4.28
CA GLY A 133 -18.77 2.07 3.42
C GLY A 133 -17.64 1.35 4.16
N PHE A 134 -16.88 0.51 3.45
CA PHE A 134 -15.75 -0.23 3.99
C PHE A 134 -14.69 -0.50 2.91
N GLY A 135 -13.43 -0.64 3.32
CA GLY A 135 -12.33 -1.13 2.50
C GLY A 135 -11.35 -0.05 2.01
N ASP A 136 -10.56 -0.42 1.01
CA ASP A 136 -9.42 0.38 0.51
C ASP A 136 -9.83 1.78 0.03
N GLY A 137 -11.01 1.92 -0.60
CA GLY A 137 -11.50 3.21 -1.09
C GLY A 137 -11.81 4.22 0.02
N VAL A 138 -12.43 3.78 1.12
CA VAL A 138 -12.70 4.64 2.29
C VAL A 138 -11.39 5.03 2.95
N THR A 139 -10.47 4.09 3.08
CA THR A 139 -9.14 4.31 3.66
C THR A 139 -8.31 5.30 2.82
N GLN A 140 -8.31 5.17 1.49
CA GLN A 140 -7.66 6.13 0.59
C GLN A 140 -8.29 7.53 0.69
N SER A 141 -9.62 7.60 0.77
CA SER A 141 -10.34 8.86 0.97
C SER A 141 -9.96 9.54 2.30
N PHE A 142 -9.84 8.76 3.38
CA PHE A 142 -9.36 9.26 4.66
C PHE A 142 -7.95 9.84 4.57
N TYR A 143 -6.98 9.10 4.01
CA TYR A 143 -5.62 9.61 3.82
C TYR A 143 -5.57 10.88 2.97
N THR A 144 -6.40 10.95 1.93
CA THR A 144 -6.48 12.13 1.06
C THR A 144 -7.02 13.35 1.80
N ALA A 145 -8.06 13.16 2.62
CA ALA A 145 -8.66 14.23 3.41
C ALA A 145 -7.69 14.75 4.49
N VAL A 146 -7.01 13.84 5.20
CA VAL A 146 -5.98 14.21 6.19
C VAL A 146 -4.82 14.95 5.53
N ALA A 147 -4.34 14.51 4.37
CA ALA A 147 -3.27 15.19 3.64
C ALA A 147 -3.67 16.62 3.20
N ALA A 148 -4.92 16.79 2.76
CA ALA A 148 -5.46 18.09 2.40
C ALA A 148 -5.55 19.03 3.62
N GLU A 149 -6.01 18.54 4.78
CA GLU A 149 -6.06 19.33 6.01
C GLU A 149 -4.67 19.73 6.52
N LEU A 150 -3.69 18.82 6.46
CA LEU A 150 -2.31 19.11 6.85
C LEU A 150 -1.73 20.24 5.96
N THR A 151 -1.91 20.12 4.64
CA THR A 151 -1.40 21.12 3.69
C THR A 151 -2.11 22.47 3.81
N ALA A 152 -3.36 22.49 4.29
CA ALA A 152 -4.11 23.73 4.51
C ALA A 152 -3.71 24.46 5.80
N ARG A 153 -3.07 23.76 6.75
CA ARG A 153 -2.58 24.34 8.01
C ARG A 153 -1.13 24.79 7.94
N ASP A 154 -0.35 24.27 6.99
CA ASP A 154 1.01 24.72 6.64
C ASP A 154 1.00 26.04 5.83
#